data_AF-A0AAW8GDH9-F1
#
_entry.id   AF-A0AAW8GDH9-F1
#
_cell.length_a   1.000
_cell.length_b   1.000
_cell.length_c   1.000
_cell.angle_alpha   90.00
_cell.angle_beta   90.00
_cell.angle_gamma   90.00
#
_symmetry.space_group_name_H-M   'P 1'
#
loop_
_entity.id
_entity.type
_entity.pdbx_description
1 polymer ?
#
loop_
_entity_poly.entity_id
_entity_poly.type
_entity_poly.pdbx_seq_one_letter_code
_entity_poly.pdbx_strand_id
1 'polypeptide(L)'
;MATTKQAKKAPWKKANPAKKSASKTLSSGQKAEARSRAKKAGRPYPNLVDNMAVAKKTTKKAAKKATKKTAKKAVRKTTKKAAKKTTKRAVKRAGGRAKKTTSK
;
A
#
# COMPACT_ATOMS: atom_id res chain seq x y z
N MET A 1 22.52 41.58 -34.70
CA MET A 1 21.63 40.51 -34.18
C MET A 1 21.37 40.77 -32.70
N ALA A 2 20.32 41.50 -32.35
CA ALA A 2 20.02 41.84 -30.96
C ALA A 2 19.36 40.66 -30.23
N THR A 3 20.03 40.12 -29.21
CA THR A 3 19.49 39.10 -28.31
C THR A 3 18.58 39.76 -27.28
N THR A 4 17.27 39.55 -27.39
CA THR A 4 16.29 40.03 -26.41
C THR A 4 16.33 39.17 -25.15
N LYS A 5 16.67 39.79 -24.01
CA LYS A 5 16.64 39.15 -22.69
C LYS A 5 15.18 38.91 -22.27
N GLN A 6 14.73 37.66 -22.31
CA GLN A 6 13.36 37.30 -21.93
C GLN A 6 13.09 37.66 -20.46
N ALA A 7 12.08 38.51 -20.22
CA ALA A 7 11.67 38.90 -18.87
C ALA A 7 11.16 37.69 -18.07
N LYS A 8 11.66 37.52 -16.83
CA LYS A 8 11.28 36.41 -15.97
C LYS A 8 9.82 36.56 -15.53
N LYS A 9 9.01 35.52 -15.71
CA LYS A 9 7.59 35.53 -15.29
C LYS A 9 7.47 35.84 -13.80
N ALA A 10 6.54 36.74 -13.48
CA ALA A 10 6.19 37.06 -12.10
C ALA A 10 5.74 35.80 -11.32
N PRO A 11 6.00 35.72 -10.01
CA PRO A 11 5.69 34.54 -9.20
C PRO A 11 4.24 34.04 -9.33
N TRP A 12 3.25 34.95 -9.39
CA TRP A 12 1.82 34.63 -9.52
C TRP A 12 1.38 34.21 -10.94
N LYS A 13 2.30 34.17 -11.91
CA LYS A 13 2.08 33.64 -13.27
C LYS A 13 2.76 32.29 -13.48
N LYS A 14 3.42 31.75 -12.45
CA LYS A 14 4.02 30.42 -12.48
C LYS A 14 2.94 29.37 -12.22
N ALA A 15 3.02 28.25 -12.93
CA ALA A 15 2.17 27.10 -12.66
C ALA A 15 2.51 26.51 -11.29
N ASN A 16 1.55 25.83 -10.66
CA ASN A 16 1.81 25.08 -9.44
C ASN A 16 2.91 24.04 -9.72
N PRO A 17 4.05 24.07 -9.00
CA PRO A 17 5.12 23.09 -9.19
C PRO A 17 4.66 21.66 -8.83
N ALA A 18 3.67 21.52 -7.95
CA ALA A 18 3.04 20.25 -7.66
C ALA A 18 1.98 19.92 -8.74
N LYS A 19 1.99 18.65 -9.17
CA LYS A 19 0.96 18.11 -10.07
C LYS A 19 -0.41 18.25 -9.38
N LYS A 20 -1.47 18.56 -10.14
CA LYS A 20 -2.85 18.61 -9.61
C LYS A 20 -3.26 17.32 -8.89
N SER A 21 -2.75 16.17 -9.33
CA SER A 21 -2.94 14.86 -8.71
C SER A 21 -2.33 14.71 -7.33
N ALA A 22 -1.42 15.60 -6.92
CA ALA A 22 -0.90 15.66 -5.56
C ALA A 22 -1.96 16.14 -4.56
N SER A 23 -3.00 16.87 -5.03
CA SER A 23 -4.15 17.20 -4.20
C SER A 23 -5.06 15.98 -4.04
N LYS A 24 -5.20 15.51 -2.81
CA LYS A 24 -6.01 14.33 -2.48
C LYS A 24 -7.37 14.78 -1.96
N THR A 25 -8.42 14.46 -2.70
CA THR A 25 -9.79 14.63 -2.23
C THR A 25 -10.21 13.45 -1.35
N LEU A 26 -11.13 13.71 -0.41
CA LEU A 26 -11.76 12.65 0.38
C LEU A 26 -12.68 11.81 -0.52
N SER A 27 -12.56 10.48 -0.42
CA SER A 27 -13.53 9.56 -1.04
C SER A 27 -14.92 9.72 -0.43
N SER A 28 -15.96 9.23 -1.12
CA SER A 28 -17.34 9.26 -0.63
C SER A 28 -17.49 8.60 0.76
N GLY A 29 -16.84 7.45 0.97
CA GLY A 29 -16.83 6.77 2.26
C GLY A 29 -16.14 7.58 3.36
N GLN A 30 -15.06 8.31 3.03
CA GLN A 30 -14.40 9.21 3.97
C GLN A 30 -15.29 10.41 4.35
N LYS A 31 -16.03 10.97 3.38
CA LYS A 31 -16.99 12.04 3.64
C LYS A 31 -18.13 11.55 4.55
N ALA A 32 -18.60 10.31 4.39
CA ALA A 32 -19.58 9.72 5.31
C ALA A 32 -19.04 9.57 6.73
N GLU A 33 -17.78 9.12 6.88
CA GLU A 33 -17.14 9.04 8.20
C GLU A 33 -16.96 10.41 8.86
N ALA A 34 -16.61 11.44 8.07
CA ALA A 34 -16.48 12.81 8.56
C ALA A 34 -17.84 13.36 9.03
N ARG A 35 -18.91 13.15 8.25
CA ARG A 35 -20.29 13.50 8.63
C ARG A 35 -20.73 12.83 9.94
N SER A 36 -20.46 11.53 10.08
CA SER A 36 -20.80 10.79 11.30
C SER A 36 -20.07 11.35 12.53
N ARG A 37 -18.79 11.70 12.39
CA ARG A 37 -18.02 12.30 13.48
C ARG A 37 -18.55 13.69 13.85
N ALA A 38 -18.83 14.53 12.86
CA ALA A 38 -19.41 15.85 13.08
C ALA A 38 -20.74 15.74 13.84
N LYS A 39 -21.65 14.85 13.41
CA LYS A 39 -22.92 14.58 14.09
C LYS A 39 -22.71 14.10 15.54
N LYS A 40 -21.76 13.19 15.78
CA LYS A 40 -21.43 12.70 17.12
C LYS A 40 -20.87 13.79 18.03
N ALA A 41 -20.15 14.75 17.47
CA ALA A 41 -19.57 15.88 18.19
C ALA A 41 -20.51 17.10 18.27
N GLY A 42 -21.73 17.03 17.72
CA GLY A 42 -22.65 18.16 17.66
C GLY A 42 -22.17 19.33 16.78
N ARG A 43 -21.21 19.08 15.88
CA ARG A 43 -20.62 20.11 15.02
C ARG A 43 -21.32 20.13 13.65
N PRO A 44 -21.61 21.31 13.07
CA PRO A 44 -22.16 21.38 11.72
C PRO A 44 -21.16 20.81 10.70
N TYR A 45 -21.69 20.20 9.65
CA TYR A 45 -20.95 19.68 8.51
C TYR A 45 -21.45 20.38 7.23
N PRO A 46 -20.58 20.78 6.27
CA PRO A 46 -19.16 20.45 6.13
C PRO A 46 -18.23 21.27 7.02
N ASN A 47 -17.23 20.60 7.62
CA ASN A 47 -16.20 21.27 8.44
C ASN A 47 -14.79 20.71 8.19
N LEU A 48 -13.76 21.51 8.50
CA LEU A 48 -12.37 21.14 8.26
C LEU A 48 -11.84 20.12 9.30
N VAL A 49 -12.22 20.27 10.57
CA VAL A 49 -11.68 19.46 11.67
C VAL A 49 -11.96 17.97 11.45
N ASP A 50 -13.20 17.61 11.12
CA ASP A 50 -13.58 16.22 10.93
C ASP A 50 -13.05 15.67 9.59
N ASN A 51 -12.99 16.51 8.56
CA ASN A 51 -12.37 16.17 7.28
C ASN A 51 -10.87 15.87 7.46
N MET A 52 -10.13 16.69 8.21
CA MET A 52 -8.72 16.47 8.52
C MET A 52 -8.51 15.26 9.41
N ALA A 53 -9.39 15.03 10.39
CA ALA A 53 -9.33 13.84 11.23
C ALA A 53 -9.44 12.56 10.40
N VAL A 54 -10.38 12.50 9.44
CA VAL A 54 -10.50 11.37 8.51
C VAL A 54 -9.30 11.27 7.57
N ALA A 55 -8.82 12.39 7.02
CA ALA A 55 -7.64 12.41 6.16
C ALA A 55 -6.41 11.80 6.88
N LYS A 56 -6.14 12.22 8.12
CA LYS A 56 -5.04 11.70 8.95
C LYS A 56 -5.18 10.21 9.29
N LYS A 57 -6.40 9.68 9.43
CA LYS A 57 -6.60 8.24 9.69
C LYS A 57 -6.17 7.36 8.52
N THR A 58 -6.24 7.87 7.29
CA THR A 58 -5.87 7.09 6.10
C THR A 58 -4.38 6.78 6.03
N THR A 59 -3.51 7.70 6.44
CA THR A 59 -2.06 7.48 6.45
C THR A 59 -1.69 6.36 7.43
N LYS A 60 -2.30 6.35 8.63
CA LYS A 60 -2.09 5.30 9.64
C LYS A 60 -2.66 3.94 9.21
N LYS A 61 -3.87 3.91 8.62
CA LYS A 61 -4.48 2.65 8.13
C LYS A 61 -3.70 2.07 6.93
N ALA A 62 -3.18 2.91 6.04
CA ALA A 62 -2.33 2.48 4.92
C ALA A 62 -1.01 1.86 5.42
N ALA A 63 -0.34 2.50 6.39
CA ALA A 63 0.88 1.97 7.00
C ALA A 63 0.66 0.61 7.69
N LYS A 64 -0.48 0.44 8.39
CA LYS A 64 -0.85 -0.82 9.07
C LYS A 64 -1.28 -1.92 8.08
N LYS A 65 -1.95 -1.58 6.97
CA LYS A 65 -2.28 -2.55 5.90
C LYS A 65 -1.04 -2.99 5.13
N ALA A 66 -0.08 -2.09 4.91
CA ALA A 66 1.18 -2.41 4.26
C ALA A 66 1.97 -3.42 5.09
N THR A 67 2.22 -3.13 6.38
CA THR A 67 2.91 -4.06 7.31
C THR A 67 2.22 -5.42 7.43
N LYS A 68 0.88 -5.47 7.49
CA LYS A 68 0.14 -6.75 7.52
C LYS A 68 0.24 -7.53 6.21
N LYS A 69 0.28 -6.86 5.05
CA LYS A 69 0.49 -7.53 3.74
C LYS A 69 1.91 -8.08 3.62
N THR A 70 2.93 -7.36 4.08
CA THR A 70 4.32 -7.85 4.06
C THR A 70 4.50 -9.05 4.98
N ALA A 71 3.91 -9.02 6.18
CA ALA A 71 3.90 -10.14 7.12
C ALA A 71 3.18 -11.38 6.54
N LYS A 72 2.01 -11.20 5.91
CA LYS A 72 1.28 -12.31 5.25
C LYS A 72 2.06 -12.89 4.06
N LYS A 73 2.81 -12.07 3.32
CA LYS A 73 3.66 -12.53 2.20
C LYS A 73 4.89 -13.31 2.70
N ALA A 74 5.47 -12.92 3.83
CA ALA A 74 6.57 -13.65 4.47
C ALA A 74 6.13 -15.03 4.98
N VAL A 75 4.99 -15.12 5.68
CA VAL A 75 4.40 -16.38 6.15
C VAL A 75 4.04 -17.32 4.99
N ARG A 76 3.58 -16.78 3.87
CA ARG A 76 3.25 -17.59 2.67
C ARG A 76 4.49 -18.10 1.93
N LYS A 77 5.65 -17.44 2.07
CA LYS A 77 6.94 -17.87 1.47
C LYS A 77 7.61 -18.97 2.29
N THR A 78 7.51 -18.92 3.62
CA THR A 78 8.07 -19.96 4.52
C THR A 78 7.28 -21.27 4.46
N THR A 79 5.94 -21.19 4.40
CA THR A 79 5.07 -22.37 4.24
C THR A 79 5.26 -23.07 2.89
N LYS A 80 5.47 -22.31 1.79
CA LYS A 80 5.80 -22.90 0.47
C LYS A 80 7.19 -23.58 0.42
N LYS A 81 8.17 -23.08 1.18
CA LYS A 81 9.53 -23.65 1.25
C LYS A 81 9.57 -24.95 2.08
N ALA A 82 8.74 -25.05 3.12
CA ALA A 82 8.57 -26.28 3.91
C ALA A 82 7.90 -27.39 3.08
N ALA A 83 6.83 -27.07 2.34
CA ALA A 83 6.14 -28.03 1.47
C ALA A 83 7.04 -28.59 0.34
N LYS A 84 7.96 -27.78 -0.21
CA LYS A 84 8.92 -28.25 -1.23
C LYS A 84 10.02 -29.17 -0.65
N LYS A 85 10.32 -29.09 0.66
CA LYS A 85 11.33 -29.91 1.34
C LYS A 85 10.81 -31.32 1.67
N THR A 86 9.52 -31.46 1.96
CA THR A 86 8.88 -32.76 2.20
C THR A 86 8.71 -33.57 0.91
N THR A 87 8.35 -32.95 -0.22
CA THR A 87 8.24 -33.65 -1.51
C THR A 87 9.60 -34.14 -2.03
N LYS A 88 10.69 -33.39 -1.82
CA LYS A 88 12.05 -33.81 -2.24
C LYS A 88 12.61 -34.96 -1.39
N ARG A 89 12.21 -35.08 -0.11
CA ARG A 89 12.58 -36.21 0.78
C ARG A 89 11.82 -37.50 0.44
N ALA A 90 10.57 -37.40 -0.01
CA ALA A 90 9.77 -38.55 -0.42
C ALA A 90 10.31 -39.20 -1.71
N VAL A 91 10.67 -38.38 -2.71
CA VAL A 91 11.28 -38.87 -3.96
C VAL A 91 12.65 -39.52 -3.72
N LYS A 92 13.47 -39.01 -2.79
CA LYS A 92 14.75 -39.62 -2.44
C LYS A 92 14.61 -40.96 -1.70
N ARG A 93 13.52 -41.17 -0.95
CA ARG A 93 13.23 -42.45 -0.27
C ARG A 93 12.69 -43.52 -1.21
N ALA A 94 11.94 -43.14 -2.25
CA ALA A 94 11.44 -44.09 -3.25
C ALA A 94 12.56 -44.61 -4.18
N GLY A 95 13.51 -43.76 -4.58
CA GLY A 95 14.64 -44.15 -5.43
C GLY A 95 15.68 -45.08 -4.76
N GLY A 96 15.68 -45.17 -3.42
CA GLY A 96 16.60 -46.04 -2.67
C GLY A 96 16.13 -47.49 -2.54
N ARG A 97 14.86 -47.80 -2.86
CA ARG A 97 14.26 -49.14 -2.68
C ARG A 97 14.14 -49.94 -3.98
N ALA A 98 14.84 -49.52 -5.04
CA ALA A 98 14.91 -50.24 -6.32
C ALA A 98 16.30 -50.87 -6.60
N LYS A 99 17.30 -50.69 -5.72
CA LYS A 99 18.66 -51.26 -5.88
C LYS A 99 18.99 -52.33 -4.82
N LYS A 100 18.00 -53.07 -4.32
CA LYS A 100 18.22 -54.12 -3.30
C LYS A 100 17.42 -55.41 -3.55
N THR A 101 17.27 -55.79 -4.82
CA THR A 101 16.71 -57.10 -5.23
C THR A 101 17.38 -57.58 -6.52
N THR A 102 18.72 -57.68 -6.52
CA THR A 102 19.43 -58.47 -7.54
C THR A 102 20.75 -58.96 -6.93
N SER A 103 20.65 -59.98 -6.08
CA SER A 103 21.76 -60.86 -5.75
C SER A 103 21.14 -62.10 -5.14
N LYS A 104 20.93 -63.09 -6.00
CA LYS A 104 21.00 -64.51 -5.66
C LYS A 104 21.42 -65.26 -6.91
#